data_AF-A0A434RHH6-F1
#
_entry.id   AF-A0A434RHH6-F1
#
_cell.length_a   1.000
_cell.length_b   1.000
_cell.length_c   1.000
_cell.angle_alpha   90.00
_cell.angle_beta   90.00
_cell.angle_gamma   90.00
#
_symmetry.space_group_name_H-M   'P 1'
#
loop_
_entity.id
_entity.type
_entity.pdbx_description
1 polymer ?
#
loop_
_entity_poly.entity_id
_entity_poly.type
_entity_poly.pdbx_seq_one_letter_code
_entity_poly.pdbx_strand_id
1 'polypeptide(L)'
;MQQRLVLLAEGLDQPGHRATALRGLGSGAAGFAPALQQRLVVLAEGLDGSWHRATALKGLGAAAAGLTPALQQRLILLAEGLDHPMHRATALGGLGKGVAGLAPALQRRLVVLAEGLAQPEYRARALAALLP
;
A
#
# COMPACT_ATOMS: atom_id res chain seq x y z
N MET A 1 12.85 18.53 -5.43
CA MET A 1 13.12 17.19 -6.01
C MET A 1 11.91 16.25 -5.93
N GLN A 2 11.31 16.01 -4.76
CA GLN A 2 10.15 15.10 -4.61
C GLN A 2 9.00 15.39 -5.60
N GLN A 3 8.59 16.65 -5.75
CA GLN A 3 7.52 17.04 -6.68
C GLN A 3 7.80 16.63 -8.14
N ARG A 4 9.05 16.75 -8.60
CA ARG A 4 9.45 16.32 -9.95
C ARG A 4 9.34 14.81 -10.12
N LEU A 5 9.72 14.03 -9.10
CA LEU A 5 9.60 12.57 -9.13
C LEU A 5 8.13 12.13 -9.18
N VAL A 6 7.25 12.78 -8.41
CA VAL A 6 5.81 12.51 -8.43
C VAL A 6 5.21 12.83 -9.80
N LEU A 7 5.54 14.00 -10.37
CA LEU A 7 5.10 14.37 -11.71
C LEU A 7 5.55 13.36 -12.78
N LEU A 8 6.80 12.90 -12.72
CA LEU A 8 7.29 11.88 -13.63
C LEU A 8 6.53 10.56 -13.46
N ALA A 9 6.24 10.15 -12.22
CA ALA A 9 5.48 8.92 -11.96
C ALA A 9 4.04 9.00 -12.49
N GLU A 10 3.38 10.15 -12.37
CA GLU A 10 2.04 10.39 -12.92
C GLU A 10 2.03 10.36 -14.46
N GLY A 11 3.10 10.87 -15.09
CA GLY A 11 3.24 10.91 -16.54
C GLY A 11 3.68 9.59 -17.21
N LEU A 12 3.90 8.51 -16.46
CA LEU A 12 4.23 7.21 -17.05
C LEU A 12 2.99 6.63 -17.73
N ASP A 13 3.05 6.20 -18.99
CA ASP A 13 1.86 5.66 -19.67
C ASP A 13 1.49 4.24 -19.26
N GLN A 14 2.50 3.43 -18.93
CA GLN A 14 2.31 2.01 -18.63
C GLN A 14 1.95 1.80 -17.15
N PRO A 15 0.82 1.13 -16.82
CA PRO A 15 0.40 0.88 -15.45
C PRO A 15 1.45 0.17 -14.59
N GLY A 16 2.21 -0.77 -15.18
CA GLY A 16 3.30 -1.46 -14.49
C GLY A 16 4.46 -0.54 -14.12
N HIS A 17 4.81 0.42 -14.98
CA HIS A 17 5.82 1.43 -14.68
C HIS A 17 5.34 2.38 -13.58
N ARG A 18 4.08 2.83 -13.63
CA ARG A 18 3.47 3.62 -12.54
C ARG A 18 3.52 2.87 -11.21
N ALA A 19 3.11 1.60 -11.19
CA ALA A 19 3.15 0.76 -10.00
C ALA A 19 4.57 0.60 -9.44
N THR A 20 5.56 0.47 -10.32
CA THR A 20 6.98 0.35 -9.94
C THR A 20 7.51 1.65 -9.36
N ALA A 21 7.19 2.78 -9.97
CA ALA A 21 7.51 4.11 -9.44
C ALA A 21 6.86 4.34 -8.08
N LEU A 22 5.57 4.00 -7.94
CA LEU A 22 4.85 4.07 -6.67
C LEU A 22 5.44 3.16 -5.59
N ARG A 23 5.91 1.96 -5.94
CA ARG A 23 6.59 1.10 -4.98
C ARG A 23 7.87 1.75 -4.45
N GLY A 24 8.67 2.38 -5.33
CA GLY A 24 9.93 3.04 -4.97
C GLY A 24 9.73 4.34 -4.19
N LEU A 25 8.83 5.20 -4.65
CA LEU A 25 8.52 6.48 -3.99
C LEU A 25 7.74 6.25 -2.69
N GLY A 26 6.84 5.25 -2.69
CA GLY A 26 5.91 4.96 -1.61
C GLY A 26 6.60 4.63 -0.29
N SER A 27 7.75 3.96 -0.31
CA SER A 27 8.49 3.63 0.93
C SER A 27 9.03 4.86 1.65
N GLY A 28 9.21 5.99 0.94
CA GLY A 28 9.62 7.28 1.51
C GLY A 28 8.49 8.28 1.65
N ALA A 29 7.24 7.90 1.35
CA ALA A 29 6.12 8.85 1.24
C ALA A 29 5.81 9.59 2.56
N ALA A 30 6.13 8.99 3.71
CA ALA A 30 5.98 9.64 5.02
C ALA A 30 6.75 10.97 5.11
N GLY A 31 7.91 11.08 4.44
CA GLY A 31 8.72 12.30 4.40
C GLY A 31 8.33 13.28 3.30
N PHE A 32 7.24 13.03 2.56
CA PHE A 32 6.77 13.92 1.51
C PHE A 32 5.77 14.92 2.09
N ALA A 33 5.66 16.09 1.48
CA ALA A 33 4.61 17.05 1.82
C ALA A 33 3.21 16.40 1.68
N PRO A 34 2.21 16.76 2.52
CA PRO A 34 0.89 16.13 2.51
C PRO A 34 0.20 16.12 1.13
N ALA A 35 0.37 17.18 0.35
CA ALA A 35 -0.17 17.25 -1.02
C ALA A 35 0.44 16.19 -1.96
N LEU A 36 1.72 15.86 -1.79
CA LEU A 36 2.39 14.80 -2.57
C LEU A 36 2.00 13.41 -2.07
N GLN A 37 1.83 13.23 -0.76
CA GLN A 37 1.30 11.97 -0.20
C GLN A 37 -0.08 11.67 -0.79
N GLN A 38 -0.97 12.66 -0.80
CA GLN A 38 -2.30 12.56 -1.42
C GLN A 38 -2.21 12.13 -2.88
N ARG A 39 -1.32 12.73 -3.67
CA ARG A 39 -1.14 12.39 -5.09
C ARG A 39 -0.66 10.96 -5.29
N LEU A 40 0.30 10.49 -4.47
CA LEU A 40 0.76 9.10 -4.55
C LEU A 40 -0.37 8.10 -4.24
N VAL A 41 -1.22 8.39 -3.25
CA VAL A 41 -2.38 7.54 -2.93
C VAL A 41 -3.40 7.56 -4.06
N VAL A 42 -3.74 8.74 -4.61
CA VAL A 42 -4.65 8.87 -5.77
C VAL A 42 -4.09 8.10 -6.98
N LEU A 43 -2.79 8.19 -7.24
CA LEU A 43 -2.17 7.47 -8.34
C LEU A 43 -2.27 5.95 -8.13
N ALA A 44 -2.14 5.46 -6.90
CA ALA A 44 -2.31 4.04 -6.59
C ALA A 44 -3.76 3.56 -6.75
N GLU A 45 -4.74 4.40 -6.41
CA GLU A 45 -6.17 4.12 -6.62
C GLU A 45 -6.53 4.02 -8.10
N GLY A 46 -5.94 4.90 -8.92
CA GLY A 46 -6.12 4.92 -10.37
C GLY A 46 -5.33 3.85 -11.13
N LEU A 47 -4.60 2.95 -10.46
CA LEU A 47 -3.94 1.85 -11.15
C LEU A 47 -4.94 0.80 -11.59
N ASP A 48 -4.89 0.45 -12.88
CA ASP A 48 -5.60 -0.70 -13.43
C ASP A 48 -4.85 -1.99 -13.11
N GLY A 49 -5.60 -3.01 -12.72
CA GLY A 49 -5.06 -4.34 -12.42
C GLY A 49 -4.67 -4.53 -10.94
N SER A 50 -5.18 -5.63 -10.38
CA SER A 50 -4.98 -5.97 -8.97
C SER A 50 -3.50 -6.12 -8.59
N TRP A 51 -2.65 -6.64 -9.49
CA TRP A 51 -1.21 -6.77 -9.25
C TRP A 51 -0.49 -5.42 -9.12
N HIS A 52 -0.86 -4.44 -9.96
CA HIS A 52 -0.27 -3.10 -9.93
C HIS A 52 -0.63 -2.37 -8.63
N ARG A 53 -1.88 -2.44 -8.20
CA ARG A 53 -2.32 -1.91 -6.90
C ARG A 53 -1.58 -2.56 -5.74
N ALA A 54 -1.45 -3.88 -5.73
CA ALA A 54 -0.68 -4.59 -4.70
C ALA A 54 0.80 -4.18 -4.67
N THR A 55 1.41 -3.97 -5.85
CA THR A 55 2.79 -3.50 -5.97
C THR A 55 2.96 -2.08 -5.42
N ALA A 56 2.03 -1.18 -5.70
CA ALA A 56 2.02 0.17 -5.14
C ALA A 56 1.83 0.14 -3.61
N LEU A 57 0.88 -0.65 -3.12
CA LEU A 57 0.63 -0.86 -1.68
C LEU A 57 1.84 -1.44 -0.96
N LYS A 58 2.66 -2.27 -1.63
CA LYS A 58 3.90 -2.79 -1.06
C LYS A 58 4.87 -1.67 -0.66
N GLY A 59 4.93 -0.58 -1.43
CA GLY A 59 5.73 0.60 -1.13
C GLY A 59 5.03 1.54 -0.15
N LEU A 60 3.83 2.00 -0.50
CA LEU A 60 3.07 2.96 0.31
C LEU A 60 2.73 2.44 1.70
N GLY A 61 2.46 1.13 1.81
CA GLY A 61 2.17 0.48 3.08
C GLY A 61 3.32 0.57 4.08
N ALA A 62 4.58 0.56 3.60
CA ALA A 62 5.74 0.70 4.48
C ALA A 62 5.84 2.10 5.11
N ALA A 63 5.30 3.12 4.44
CA ALA A 63 5.24 4.48 4.94
C ALA A 63 3.91 4.82 5.62
N ALA A 64 2.96 3.87 5.72
CA ALA A 64 1.58 4.14 6.11
C ALA A 64 1.45 4.84 7.47
N ALA A 65 2.30 4.46 8.45
CA ALA A 65 2.36 5.10 9.77
C ALA A 65 2.58 6.63 9.73
N GLY A 66 3.32 7.12 8.75
CA GLY A 66 3.62 8.55 8.58
C GLY A 66 2.64 9.30 7.69
N LEU A 67 1.59 8.64 7.20
CA LEU A 67 0.52 9.28 6.43
C LEU A 67 -0.60 9.75 7.36
N THR A 68 -1.41 10.70 6.88
CA THR A 68 -2.60 11.13 7.61
C THR A 68 -3.60 9.99 7.79
N PRO A 69 -4.44 9.99 8.85
CA PRO A 69 -5.42 8.93 9.08
C PRO A 69 -6.36 8.68 7.89
N ALA A 70 -6.75 9.73 7.15
CA ALA A 70 -7.57 9.61 5.95
C ALA A 70 -6.84 8.83 4.83
N LEU A 71 -5.54 9.06 4.65
CA LEU A 71 -4.74 8.33 3.68
C LEU A 71 -4.50 6.88 4.12
N GLN A 72 -4.26 6.64 5.40
CA GLN A 72 -4.15 5.29 5.96
C GLN A 72 -5.41 4.47 5.65
N GLN A 73 -6.60 5.03 5.90
CA GLN A 73 -7.88 4.38 5.60
C GLN A 73 -8.01 4.00 4.12
N ARG A 74 -7.61 4.90 3.20
CA ARG A 74 -7.65 4.65 1.76
C ARG A 74 -6.71 3.52 1.34
N LEU A 75 -5.52 3.42 1.93
CA LEU A 75 -4.62 2.29 1.69
C LEU A 75 -5.22 0.96 2.17
N ILE A 76 -5.91 0.96 3.32
CA ILE A 76 -6.60 -0.24 3.81
C ILE A 76 -7.75 -0.64 2.87
N LEU A 77 -8.58 0.32 2.45
CA LEU A 77 -9.68 0.09 1.50
C LEU A 77 -9.16 -0.47 0.17
N LEU A 78 -8.03 0.05 -0.32
CA LEU A 78 -7.40 -0.48 -1.52
C LEU A 78 -6.95 -1.94 -1.36
N ALA A 79 -6.40 -2.32 -0.19
CA ALA A 79 -5.99 -3.69 0.08
C ALA A 79 -7.19 -4.64 0.22
N GLU A 80 -8.28 -4.18 0.84
CA GLU A 80 -9.54 -4.92 0.98
C GLU A 80 -10.18 -5.21 -0.39
N GLY A 81 -10.11 -4.26 -1.32
CA GLY A 81 -10.58 -4.41 -2.70
C GLY A 81 -9.68 -5.27 -3.61
N LEU A 82 -8.65 -5.93 -3.09
CA LEU A 82 -7.84 -6.87 -3.87
C LEU A 82 -8.46 -8.26 -3.83
N ASP A 83 -9.02 -8.72 -4.95
CA ASP A 83 -9.70 -10.02 -5.03
C ASP A 83 -8.74 -11.21 -5.11
N HIS A 84 -7.56 -11.02 -5.73
CA HIS A 84 -6.61 -12.10 -5.91
C HIS A 84 -5.79 -12.34 -4.62
N PRO A 85 -5.80 -13.55 -4.03
CA PRO A 85 -5.17 -13.80 -2.72
C PRO A 85 -3.68 -13.47 -2.66
N MET A 86 -2.93 -13.79 -3.72
CA MET A 86 -1.50 -13.46 -3.81
C MET A 86 -1.24 -11.94 -3.80
N HIS A 87 -2.12 -11.16 -4.44
CA HIS A 87 -2.00 -9.71 -4.52
C HIS A 87 -2.30 -9.10 -3.16
N ARG A 88 -3.37 -9.57 -2.51
CA ARG A 88 -3.72 -9.19 -1.14
C ARG A 88 -2.59 -9.50 -0.15
N ALA A 89 -2.00 -10.69 -0.22
CA ALA A 89 -0.85 -11.07 0.60
C ALA A 89 0.38 -10.17 0.34
N THR A 90 0.61 -9.80 -0.92
CA THR A 90 1.69 -8.87 -1.30
C THR A 90 1.47 -7.48 -0.69
N ALA A 91 0.24 -6.95 -0.75
CA ALA A 91 -0.12 -5.67 -0.15
C ALA A 91 0.01 -5.71 1.38
N LEU A 92 -0.49 -6.77 2.03
CA LEU A 92 -0.38 -6.99 3.47
C LEU A 92 1.09 -7.03 3.93
N GLY A 93 1.98 -7.65 3.14
CA GLY A 93 3.41 -7.64 3.43
C GLY A 93 4.06 -6.25 3.39
N GLY A 94 3.49 -5.29 2.65
CA GLY A 94 3.92 -3.89 2.67
C GLY A 94 3.33 -3.13 3.85
N LEU A 95 2.00 -3.22 4.03
CA LEU A 95 1.26 -2.57 5.10
C LEU A 95 1.72 -3.02 6.49
N GLY A 96 2.12 -4.28 6.61
CA GLY A 96 2.74 -4.84 7.81
C GLY A 96 3.96 -4.07 8.29
N LYS A 97 4.80 -3.57 7.37
CA LYS A 97 5.98 -2.77 7.74
C LYS A 97 5.64 -1.44 8.40
N GLY A 98 4.45 -0.89 8.10
CA GLY A 98 3.95 0.35 8.68
C GLY A 98 2.88 0.12 9.75
N VAL A 99 2.56 -1.13 10.12
CA VAL A 99 1.37 -1.46 10.90
C VAL A 99 1.39 -0.88 12.31
N ALA A 100 2.57 -0.82 12.94
CA ALA A 100 2.75 -0.38 14.32
C ALA A 100 2.30 1.07 14.56
N GLY A 101 2.38 1.92 13.53
CA GLY A 101 1.94 3.32 13.61
C GLY A 101 0.49 3.57 13.19
N LEU A 102 -0.26 2.52 12.84
CA LEU A 102 -1.68 2.65 12.48
C LEU A 102 -2.55 2.62 13.74
N ALA A 103 -3.73 3.26 13.66
CA ALA A 103 -4.73 3.13 14.72
C ALA A 103 -5.14 1.65 14.93
N PRO A 104 -5.44 1.22 16.17
CA PRO A 104 -5.78 -0.18 16.46
C PRO A 104 -6.95 -0.75 15.65
N ALA A 105 -7.89 0.10 15.23
CA ALA A 105 -8.98 -0.32 14.35
C ALA A 105 -8.51 -0.72 12.95
N LEU A 106 -7.51 -0.01 12.39
CA LEU A 106 -6.92 -0.35 11.09
C LEU A 106 -6.01 -1.58 11.18
N GLN A 107 -5.26 -1.71 12.27
CA GLN A 107 -4.47 -2.92 12.52
C GLN A 107 -5.35 -4.17 12.57
N ARG A 108 -6.49 -4.11 13.29
CA ARG A 108 -7.47 -5.20 13.33
C ARG A 108 -8.04 -5.55 11.96
N ARG A 109 -8.35 -4.56 11.11
CA ARG A 109 -8.80 -4.81 9.73
C ARG A 109 -7.76 -5.56 8.92
N LEU A 110 -6.48 -5.20 9.05
CA LEU A 110 -5.39 -5.92 8.38
C LEU A 110 -5.27 -7.37 8.86
N VAL A 111 -5.42 -7.64 10.17
CA VAL A 111 -5.41 -9.00 10.71
C VAL A 111 -6.56 -9.83 10.13
N VAL A 112 -7.78 -9.30 10.14
CA VAL A 112 -8.95 -9.97 9.54
C VAL A 112 -8.72 -10.24 8.04
N LEU A 113 -8.14 -9.28 7.32
CA LEU A 113 -7.83 -9.43 5.90
C LEU A 113 -6.78 -10.54 5.65
N ALA A 114 -5.79 -10.67 6.55
CA ALA A 114 -4.80 -11.73 6.50
C ALA A 114 -5.39 -13.10 6.84
N GLU A 115 -6.22 -13.21 7.89
CA GLU A 115 -6.94 -14.43 8.27
C GLU A 115 -7.83 -14.95 7.14
N GLY A 116 -8.49 -14.04 6.42
CA GLY A 116 -9.34 -14.34 5.27
C GLY A 116 -8.60 -14.84 4.01
N LEU A 117 -7.27 -14.92 4.00
CA LEU A 117 -6.53 -15.52 2.90
C LEU A 117 -6.74 -17.04 2.87
N ALA A 118 -7.16 -17.58 1.72
CA ALA A 118 -7.49 -19.00 1.57
C ALA A 118 -6.25 -19.90 1.64
N GLN A 119 -5.13 -19.48 1.02
CA GLN A 119 -3.89 -20.25 1.00
C GLN A 119 -3.15 -20.09 2.35
N PRO A 120 -2.83 -21.20 3.04
CA PRO A 120 -2.14 -21.15 4.34
C PRO A 120 -0.80 -20.43 4.30
N GLU A 121 -0.02 -20.60 3.23
CA GLU A 121 1.27 -19.92 3.06
C GLU A 121 1.12 -18.39 3.00
N TYR A 122 0.14 -17.92 2.22
CA TYR A 122 -0.15 -16.49 2.10
C TYR A 122 -0.67 -15.91 3.41
N ARG A 123 -1.55 -16.64 4.10
CA ARG A 123 -2.03 -16.28 5.44
C ARG A 123 -0.87 -16.16 6.43
N ALA A 124 -0.02 -17.18 6.53
CA ALA A 124 1.11 -17.20 7.45
C ALA A 124 2.08 -16.05 7.17
N ARG A 125 2.41 -15.81 5.90
CA ARG A 125 3.28 -14.69 5.50
C ARG A 125 2.66 -13.34 5.83
N ALA A 126 1.36 -13.16 5.57
CA ALA A 126 0.68 -11.91 5.86
C ALA A 126 0.62 -11.64 7.36
N LEU A 127 0.23 -12.64 8.16
CA LEU A 127 0.22 -12.52 9.63
C LEU A 127 1.62 -12.23 10.18
N ALA A 128 2.65 -12.92 9.69
CA ALA A 128 4.03 -12.66 10.09
C ALA A 128 4.48 -11.22 9.80
N ALA A 129 4.00 -10.62 8.70
CA ALA A 129 4.30 -9.22 8.40
C ALA A 129 3.54 -8.22 9.29
N LEU A 130 2.42 -8.62 9.90
CA LEU A 130 1.63 -7.77 10.80
C LEU A 130 2.07 -7.87 12.26
N LEU A 131 3.00 -8.80 12.58
CA LEU A 131 3.60 -8.89 13.90
C LEU A 131 4.64 -7.76 14.08
N PRO A 132 4.70 -7.14 15.27
CA PRO A 132 5.67 -6.09 15.59
C PRO A 132 7.10 -6.62 15.71
#